data_AF-A0A0K2XCC3-F1
#
_entry.id   AF-A0A0K2XCC3-F1
#
_cell.length_a   1.000
_cell.length_b   1.000
_cell.length_c   1.000
_cell.angle_alpha   90.00
_cell.angle_beta   90.00
_cell.angle_gamma   90.00
#
_symmetry.space_group_name_H-M   'P 1'
#
loop_
_entity.id
_entity.type
_entity.pdbx_description
1 polymer ?
#
loop_
_entity_poly.entity_id
_entity_poly.type
_entity_poly.pdbx_seq_one_letter_code
_entity_poly.pdbx_strand_id
1 'polypeptide(L)'
;MGVVGALGHGVLGVADGEFSLGKLYYMRTRLPSTPYRRLGFIAKAFTPMLLSVERMHSADIKDWDNHIAQRELESLNDRKAMHGLEF
;
A
#
# COMPACT_ATOMS: atom_id res chain seq x y z
N MET A 1 -10.13 10.76 -8.02
CA MET A 1 -9.45 10.51 -6.73
C MET A 1 -9.66 9.04 -6.43
N GLY A 2 -8.65 8.19 -6.65
CA GLY A 2 -8.78 6.75 -6.50
C GLY A 2 -8.65 6.33 -5.03
N VAL A 3 -9.44 5.34 -4.61
CA VAL A 3 -9.25 4.66 -3.32
C VAL A 3 -8.17 3.61 -3.51
N VAL A 4 -7.17 3.61 -2.63
CA VAL A 4 -6.17 2.54 -2.59
C VAL A 4 -6.85 1.27 -2.10
N GLY A 5 -6.94 0.27 -2.99
CA GLY A 5 -7.60 -1.01 -2.70
C GLY A 5 -6.63 -2.07 -2.19
N ALA A 6 -5.35 -1.98 -2.54
CA ALA A 6 -4.33 -2.91 -2.08
C ALA A 6 -2.98 -2.22 -1.88
N LEU A 7 -2.28 -2.61 -0.81
CA LEU A 7 -0.93 -2.18 -0.47
C LEU A 7 -0.04 -3.41 -0.30
N GLY A 8 0.99 -3.52 -1.12
CA GLY A 8 2.05 -4.52 -0.98
C GLY A 8 3.41 -3.86 -0.83
N HIS A 9 4.45 -4.67 -0.64
CA HIS A 9 5.83 -4.21 -0.54
C HIS A 9 6.28 -3.62 -1.89
N GLY A 10 6.10 -2.30 -2.05
CA GLY A 10 6.42 -1.58 -3.29
C GLY A 10 5.35 -1.65 -4.39
N VAL A 11 4.15 -2.20 -4.13
CA VAL A 11 3.06 -2.25 -5.12
C VAL A 11 1.79 -1.61 -4.56
N LEU A 12 1.08 -0.87 -5.41
CA LEU A 12 -0.15 -0.19 -5.06
C LEU A 12 -1.25 -0.54 -6.05
N GLY A 13 -2.39 -1.02 -5.54
CA GLY A 13 -3.60 -1.21 -6.32
C GLY A 13 -4.60 -0.11 -6.04
N VAL A 14 -5.19 0.47 -7.09
CA VAL A 14 -6.32 1.40 -6.97
C VAL A 14 -7.61 0.71 -7.42
N ALA A 15 -8.72 1.04 -6.78
CA ALA A 15 -10.02 0.45 -7.11
C ALA A 15 -10.55 0.88 -8.49
N ASP A 16 -10.28 2.13 -8.87
CA ASP A 16 -10.72 2.73 -10.13
C ASP A 16 -9.51 3.50 -10.71
N GLY A 17 -8.83 2.86 -11.66
CA GLY A 17 -7.56 3.34 -12.23
C GLY A 17 -7.59 3.31 -13.74
N GLU A 18 -7.35 4.48 -14.34
CA GLU A 18 -7.14 4.67 -15.78
C GLU A 18 -5.67 5.02 -16.06
N PHE A 19 -4.73 4.34 -15.39
CA PHE A 19 -3.33 4.65 -15.55
C PHE A 19 -2.80 4.19 -16.91
N SER A 20 -1.99 5.03 -17.53
CA SER A 20 -1.30 4.71 -18.77
C SER A 20 -0.08 3.87 -18.46
N LEU A 21 0.02 2.72 -19.12
CA LEU A 21 1.14 1.79 -18.97
C LEU A 21 2.50 2.51 -19.13
N GLY A 22 3.42 2.22 -18.21
CA GLY A 22 4.78 2.74 -18.20
C GLY A 22 4.93 4.18 -17.71
N LYS A 23 3.84 4.91 -17.46
CA LYS A 23 3.91 6.30 -16.98
C LYS A 23 4.16 6.38 -15.48
N LEU A 24 4.87 7.44 -15.11
CA LEU A 24 5.13 7.83 -13.73
C LEU A 24 4.04 8.78 -13.24
N TYR A 25 3.58 8.51 -12.03
CA TYR A 25 2.55 9.28 -11.35
C TYR A 25 3.06 9.70 -9.98
N TYR A 26 2.85 10.97 -9.65
CA TYR A 26 3.02 11.44 -8.28
C TYR A 26 1.74 11.13 -7.51
N MET A 27 1.88 10.34 -6.46
CA MET A 27 0.79 9.81 -5.66
C MET A 27 0.91 10.32 -4.23
N ARG A 28 -0.24 10.52 -3.59
CA ARG A 28 -0.33 10.84 -2.17
C ARG A 28 -1.38 9.94 -1.54
N THR A 29 -1.02 9.31 -0.43
CA THR A 29 -1.97 8.50 0.35
C THR A 29 -1.89 8.85 1.83
N ARG A 30 -2.87 8.37 2.59
CA ARG A 30 -2.88 8.41 4.05
C ARG A 30 -3.01 6.98 4.55
N LEU A 31 -2.23 6.62 5.54
CA LEU A 31 -2.35 5.30 6.15
C LEU A 31 -3.44 5.35 7.23
N PRO A 32 -4.24 4.29 7.40
CA PRO A 32 -5.23 4.21 8.47
C PRO A 32 -4.62 4.38 9.87
N SER A 33 -3.39 3.90 10.08
CA SER A 33 -2.65 4.03 11.34
C SER A 33 -2.20 5.45 11.64
N THR A 34 -2.04 6.30 10.61
CA THR A 34 -1.58 7.69 10.72
C THR A 34 -2.42 8.62 9.85
N PRO A 35 -3.71 8.82 10.19
CA PRO A 35 -4.68 9.46 9.30
C PRO A 35 -4.40 10.95 9.04
N TYR A 36 -3.57 11.59 9.87
CA TYR A 36 -3.17 12.98 9.74
C TYR A 36 -1.95 13.18 8.83
N ARG A 37 -1.16 12.13 8.57
CA ARG A 37 0.06 12.20 7.76
C ARG A 37 -0.25 11.78 6.32
N ARG A 38 0.24 12.57 5.36
CA ARG A 38 0.19 12.23 3.93
C ARG A 38 1.57 11.72 3.51
N LEU A 39 1.62 10.52 2.95
CA LEU A 39 2.82 9.95 2.37
C LEU A 39 2.83 10.27 0.88
N GLY A 40 3.94 10.85 0.40
CA GLY A 40 4.13 11.19 -1.01
C GLY A 40 5.12 10.24 -1.66
N PHE A 41 4.78 9.72 -2.84
CA PHE A 41 5.64 8.79 -3.57
C PHE A 41 5.44 8.90 -5.08
N ILE A 42 6.46 8.48 -5.82
CA ILE A 42 6.42 8.33 -7.27
C ILE A 42 6.16 6.87 -7.57
N ALA A 43 5.16 6.60 -8.41
CA ALA A 43 4.80 5.25 -8.80
C ALA A 43 4.69 5.11 -10.31
N LYS A 44 5.13 3.97 -10.86
CA LYS A 44 5.06 3.63 -12.27
C LYS A 44 3.92 2.67 -12.53
N ALA A 45 3.03 3.01 -13.46
CA ALA A 45 1.96 2.12 -13.85
C ALA A 45 2.51 0.95 -14.67
N PHE A 46 2.20 -0.27 -14.24
CA PHE A 46 2.47 -1.48 -15.02
C PHE A 46 1.19 -2.21 -15.42
N THR A 47 0.03 -1.75 -14.92
CA THR A 47 -1.30 -1.99 -15.49
C THR A 47 -2.16 -0.72 -15.30
N PRO A 48 -3.38 -0.65 -15.87
CA PRO A 48 -4.28 0.47 -15.60
C PRO A 48 -4.67 0.67 -14.13
N MET A 49 -4.59 -0.39 -13.31
CA MET A 49 -5.01 -0.38 -11.90
C MET A 49 -3.88 -0.59 -10.90
N LEU A 50 -2.68 -0.98 -11.37
CA LEU A 50 -1.54 -1.32 -10.52
C LEU A 50 -0.33 -0.46 -10.83
N LEU A 51 0.31 0.00 -9.75
CA LEU A 51 1.49 0.84 -9.78
C LEU A 51 2.61 0.22 -8.95
N SER A 52 3.84 0.32 -9.44
CA SER A 52 5.09 0.03 -8.71
C SER A 52 5.58 1.30 -8.05
N VAL A 53 5.91 1.28 -6.76
CA VAL A 53 6.50 2.44 -6.07
C VAL A 53 7.98 2.53 -6.45
N GLU A 54 8.34 3.58 -7.19
CA GLU A 54 9.70 3.77 -7.70
C GLU A 54 10.55 4.61 -6.74
N ARG A 55 9.92 5.61 -6.09
CA ARG A 55 10.60 6.49 -5.15
C ARG A 55 9.67 6.92 -4.04
N MET A 56 10.17 6.89 -2.82
CA MET A 56 9.52 7.39 -1.63
C MET A 56 10.57 8.07 -0.76
N HIS A 57 10.16 9.08 0.02
CA HIS A 57 11.08 9.70 0.96
C HIS A 57 11.49 8.68 2.04
N SER A 58 12.75 8.64 2.44
CA SER A 58 13.27 7.62 3.38
C SER A 58 12.51 7.58 4.70
N ALA A 59 12.08 8.74 5.21
CA ALA A 59 11.25 8.83 6.41
C ALA A 59 9.84 8.22 6.21
N ASP A 60 9.31 8.25 4.98
CA ASP A 60 7.99 7.69 4.65
C ASP A 60 8.06 6.18 4.41
N ILE A 61 9.20 5.66 3.92
CA ILE A 61 9.44 4.21 3.73
C ILE A 61 9.28 3.45 5.05
N LYS A 62 9.84 3.98 6.14
CA LYS A 62 9.75 3.36 7.46
C LYS A 62 8.30 3.20 7.93
N ASP A 63 7.49 4.24 7.76
CA ASP A 63 6.07 4.20 8.14
C ASP A 63 5.26 3.27 7.23
N TRP A 64 5.62 3.23 5.94
CA TRP A 64 5.06 2.32 4.96
C TRP A 64 5.27 0.85 5.34
N ASP A 65 6.53 0.47 5.58
CA ASP A 65 6.91 -0.90 5.92
C ASP A 65 6.30 -1.34 7.25
N ASN A 66 6.29 -0.46 8.25
CA ASN A 66 5.64 -0.74 9.53
C ASN A 66 4.14 -1.03 9.35
N HIS A 67 3.45 -0.26 8.50
CA HIS A 67 2.03 -0.48 8.24
C HIS A 67 1.78 -1.81 7.51
N ILE A 68 2.62 -2.16 6.52
CA ILE A 68 2.53 -3.45 5.83
C ILE A 68 2.74 -4.59 6.82
N ALA A 69 3.81 -4.54 7.62
CA ALA A 69 4.11 -5.57 8.60
C ALA A 69 2.98 -5.74 9.63
N GLN A 70 2.38 -4.64 10.10
CA GLN A 70 1.20 -4.68 10.97
C GLN A 70 0.02 -5.38 10.28
N ARG A 71 -0.27 -5.03 9.02
CA ARG A 71 -1.36 -5.64 8.25
C ARG A 71 -1.16 -7.12 7.98
N GLU A 72 0.07 -7.54 7.70
CA GLU A 72 0.42 -8.94 7.52
C GLU A 72 0.26 -9.71 8.84
N LEU A 73 0.70 -9.14 9.96
CA LEU A 73 0.53 -9.72 11.29
C LEU A 73 -0.96 -9.83 11.68
N GLU A 74 -1.75 -8.78 11.43
CA GLU A 74 -3.20 -8.79 11.61
C GLU A 74 -3.83 -9.91 10.78
N SER A 75 -3.48 -10.04 9.49
CA SER A 75 -4.00 -11.10 8.63
C SER A 75 -3.61 -12.50 9.10
N LEU A 76 -2.39 -12.68 9.65
CA LEU A 76 -1.96 -13.95 10.22
C LEU A 76 -2.75 -14.29 11.49
N ASN A 77 -3.00 -13.32 12.36
CA ASN A 77 -3.80 -13.52 13.57
C ASN A 77 -5.25 -13.85 13.22
N ASP A 78 -5.83 -13.17 12.23
CA ASP A 78 -7.19 -13.44 11.75
C ASP A 78 -7.30 -14.87 11.21
N ARG A 79 -6.32 -15.32 10.41
CA ARG A 79 -6.24 -16.71 9.94
C ARG A 79 -6.07 -17.72 11.08
N LYS A 80 -5.27 -17.41 12.09
CA LYS A 80 -5.10 -18.29 13.27
C LYS A 80 -6.40 -18.40 14.07
N ALA A 81 -7.10 -17.29 14.29
CA ALA A 81 -8.40 -17.27 14.95
C ALA A 81 -9.44 -18.05 14.14
N MET A 82 -9.41 -17.96 12.81
CA MET A 82 -10.31 -18.68 11.92
C MET A 82 -10.01 -20.20 11.84
N HIS A 83 -8.76 -20.61 12.07
CA HIS A 83 -8.33 -22.01 12.06
C HIS A 83 -8.25 -22.68 13.45
N GLY A 84 -8.60 -21.98 14.54
CA GLY A 84 -8.68 -22.58 15.88
C GLY A 84 -7.37 -23.15 16.42
N LEU A 85 -6.21 -22.59 16.01
CA LEU A 85 -4.91 -23.02 16.53
C LEU A 85 -4.49 -22.13 17.71
N GLU A 86 -4.97 -22.50 18.89
CA GLU A 86 -4.38 -22.11 20.18
C GLU A 86 -3.22 -23.07 20.48
N PHE A 87 -2.02 -22.53 20.72
CA PHE A 87 -0.91 -23.25 21.36
C PHE A 87 -0.52 -22.50 22.64
#